data_AF-A0A0N4UBI3-F1
#
_entry.id   AF-A0A0N4UBI3-F1
#
_cell.length_a   1.000
_cell.length_b   1.000
_cell.length_c   1.000
_cell.angle_alpha   90.00
_cell.angle_beta   90.00
_cell.angle_gamma   90.00
#
_symmetry.space_group_name_H-M   'P 1'
#
loop_
_entity.id
_entity.type
_entity.pdbx_description
1 polymer ?
#
loop_
_entity_poly.entity_id
_entity_poly.type
_entity_poly.pdbx_seq_one_letter_code
_entity_poly.pdbx_strand_id
1 'polypeptide(L)' 'MPTIGWFDAFRENGDPTWFGENRTPVVFDMKIFGLSSLFITPLIAYIIILPGVRRHQIVSTLIFFLSILVGASILC' A
#
# COMPACT_ATOMS: atom_id res chain seq x y z
N MET A 1 20.88 -36.57 10.90
CA MET A 1 21.65 -35.37 10.53
C MET A 1 20.66 -34.21 10.49
N PRO A 2 20.75 -33.20 11.37
CA PRO A 2 19.82 -32.08 11.30
C PRO A 2 20.21 -31.22 10.08
N THR A 3 19.26 -31.02 9.18
CA THR A 3 19.39 -30.13 8.03
C THR A 3 19.33 -28.68 8.50
N ILE A 4 20.47 -27.98 8.45
CA ILE A 4 20.58 -26.55 8.73
C ILE A 4 19.67 -25.78 7.77
N GLY A 5 18.67 -25.07 8.30
CA GLY A 5 17.78 -24.21 7.52
C GLY A 5 18.41 -22.82 7.31
N TRP A 6 18.09 -22.16 6.19
CA TRP A 6 18.60 -20.81 5.84
C TRP A 6 18.39 -19.77 6.97
N PHE A 7 17.33 -19.95 7.77
CA PHE A 7 16.97 -19.03 8.86
C PHE A 7 17.55 -19.41 10.23
N ASP A 8 18.25 -20.55 10.37
CA ASP A 8 18.86 -20.95 11.64
C ASP A 8 20.05 -20.06 12.00
N ALA A 9 20.68 -19.38 11.03
CA ALA A 9 21.78 -18.45 11.25
C ALA A 9 21.40 -17.18 12.04
N PHE A 10 20.10 -16.84 12.12
CA PHE A 10 19.59 -15.72 12.91
C PHE A 10 19.11 -16.14 14.31
N ARG A 11 19.32 -17.40 14.68
CA ARG A 11 18.90 -17.96 15.95
C ARG A 11 20.15 -18.25 16.77
N GLU A 12 20.32 -17.59 17.90
CA GLU A 12 21.18 -18.14 18.93
C GLU A 12 20.45 -19.35 19.54
N ASN A 13 21.08 -20.53 19.51
CA ASN A 13 20.69 -21.74 20.23
C ASN A 13 19.38 -22.45 19.83
N GLY A 14 18.80 -22.16 18.66
CA GLY A 14 17.54 -22.81 18.26
C GLY A 14 16.33 -22.40 19.10
N ASP A 15 16.46 -21.31 19.86
CA ASP A 15 15.39 -20.79 20.70
C ASP A 15 14.17 -20.37 19.84
N PRO A 16 12.94 -20.45 20.39
CA PRO A 16 11.75 -19.94 19.71
C PRO A 16 11.98 -18.46 19.35
N THR A 17 11.44 -18.03 18.21
CA THR A 17 11.55 -16.63 17.80
C THR A 17 11.08 -15.74 18.95
N TRP A 18 11.76 -14.61 19.20
CA TRP A 18 11.31 -13.61 20.20
C TRP A 18 9.87 -13.13 19.96
N PHE A 19 9.36 -13.36 18.75
CA PHE A 19 8.00 -13.14 18.34
C PHE A 19 7.20 -14.45 18.42
N GLY A 20 6.09 -14.42 19.16
CA GLY A 20 5.09 -15.48 19.11
C GLY A 20 4.37 -15.55 17.75
N GLU A 21 3.45 -16.49 17.58
CA GLU A 21 2.67 -16.62 16.35
C GLU A 21 2.02 -15.28 15.94
N ASN A 22 2.08 -14.96 14.64
CA ASN A 22 1.43 -13.79 14.08
C ASN A 22 -0.07 -13.81 14.42
N ARG A 23 -0.51 -12.97 15.35
CA ARG A 23 -1.90 -12.94 15.82
C ARG A 23 -2.85 -12.19 14.89
N THR A 24 -2.32 -11.45 13.93
CA THR A 24 -3.11 -10.67 12.97
C THR A 24 -3.12 -11.39 11.63
N PRO A 25 -4.23 -12.03 11.22
CA PRO A 25 -4.36 -12.53 9.86
C PRO A 25 -4.24 -11.35 8.89
N VAL A 26 -3.75 -11.61 7.68
CA VAL A 26 -3.76 -10.63 6.60
C VAL A 26 -5.23 -10.38 6.24
N VAL A 27 -5.81 -9.31 6.79
CA VAL A 27 -7.24 -8.99 6.62
C VAL A 27 -7.55 -8.44 5.22
N PHE A 28 -6.54 -7.85 4.57
CA PHE A 28 -6.65 -7.24 3.26
C PHE A 28 -5.79 -7.96 2.22
N ASP A 29 -6.35 -8.17 1.03
CA ASP A 29 -5.56 -8.64 -0.10
C ASP A 29 -4.44 -7.63 -0.40
N MET A 30 -3.19 -8.06 -0.18
CA MET A 30 -2.02 -7.21 -0.39
C MET A 30 -1.91 -6.70 -1.83
N LYS A 31 -2.46 -7.44 -2.82
CA LYS A 31 -2.51 -7.00 -4.21
C LYS A 31 -3.43 -5.80 -4.35
N ILE A 32 -4.64 -5.89 -3.80
CA ILE A 32 -5.62 -4.79 -3.83
C ILE A 32 -5.07 -3.58 -3.08
N PHE A 33 -4.41 -3.79 -1.93
CA PHE A 33 -3.77 -2.72 -1.18
C PHE A 33 -2.67 -2.03 -1.98
N GLY A 34 -1.78 -2.81 -2.62
CA GLY A 34 -0.73 -2.29 -3.48
C GLY A 34 -1.29 -1.47 -4.65
N LEU A 35 -2.28 -2.02 -5.37
CA LEU A 35 -2.92 -1.32 -6.49
C LEU A 35 -3.64 -0.04 -6.04
N SER A 36 -4.36 -0.09 -4.92
CA SER A 36 -5.03 1.08 -4.34
C SER A 36 -4.02 2.17 -3.94
N SER A 37 -2.85 1.79 -3.40
CA SER A 37 -1.81 2.75 -3.01
C SER A 37 -1.32 3.60 -4.21
N LEU A 38 -1.25 3.02 -5.40
CA LEU A 38 -0.83 3.73 -6.63
C LEU A 38 -1.79 4.86 -7.02
N PHE A 39 -3.06 4.77 -6.64
CA PHE A 39 -4.06 5.82 -6.89
C PHE A 39 -4.18 6.79 -5.71
N ILE A 40 -4.00 6.32 -4.48
CA ILE A 40 -4.06 7.15 -3.28
C ILE A 40 -2.88 8.15 -3.24
N THR A 41 -1.67 7.74 -3.62
CA THR A 41 -0.50 8.62 -3.65
C THR A 41 -0.70 9.88 -4.51
N PRO A 42 -1.06 9.79 -5.80
CA PRO A 42 -1.31 10.98 -6.62
C PRO A 42 -2.55 11.75 -6.13
N LEU A 43 -3.56 11.08 -5.59
CA LEU A 43 -4.73 11.75 -5.00
C LEU A 43 -4.34 12.67 -3.84
N ILE A 44 -3.53 12.18 -2.90
CA ILE A 44 -3.00 12.98 -1.79
C ILE A 44 -2.16 14.14 -2.32
N ALA A 45 -1.27 13.88 -3.29
CA ALA A 45 -0.44 14.91 -3.89
C ALA A 45 -1.29 16.03 -4.53
N TYR A 46 -2.37 15.67 -5.22
CA TYR A 46 -3.29 16.63 -5.82
C TYR A 46 -4.02 17.47 -4.77
N ILE A 47 -4.50 16.86 -3.68
CA ILE A 47 -5.16 17.58 -2.57
C ILE A 47 -4.21 18.61 -1.93
N ILE A 48 -2.92 18.27 -1.80
CA ILE A 48 -1.89 19.21 -1.28
C ILE A 48 -1.72 20.42 -2.22
N ILE A 49 -1.74 20.20 -3.54
CA ILE A 49 -1.54 21.26 -4.54
C ILE A 49 -2.84 22.07 -4.78
N LEU A 50 -4.01 21.47 -4.56
CA LEU A 50 -5.32 22.04 -4.80
C LEU A 50 -5.52 23.49 -4.30
N PRO A 51 -5.14 23.87 -3.05
CA PRO A 51 -5.29 25.25 -2.59
C PRO A 51 -4.48 26.27 -3.41
N GLY A 52 -3.43 25.85 -4.13
CA GLY A 52 -2.65 26.71 -5.01
C GLY A 52 -3.32 27.00 -6.36
N VAL A 53 -4.31 26.20 -6.77
CA VAL A 53 -4.99 26.37 -8.05
C VAL A 53 -5.99 27.53 -7.93
N ARG A 54 -5.77 28.68 -8.57
CA ARG A 54 -6.68 29.84 -8.42
C ARG A 54 -7.84 29.88 -9.41
N ARG A 55 -7.73 29.19 -10.54
CA ARG A 55 -8.70 29.25 -11.64
C ARG A 55 -9.13 27.83 -12.04
N HIS A 56 -10.41 27.64 -12.33
CA HIS A 56 -10.99 26.35 -12.75
C HIS A 56 -10.77 25.20 -11.75
N GLN A 57 -10.69 25.50 -10.45
CA GLN A 57 -10.51 24.50 -9.38
C GLN A 57 -11.48 23.32 -9.54
N ILE A 58 -12.78 23.60 -9.65
CA ILE A 58 -13.83 22.58 -9.74
C ILE A 58 -13.68 21.71 -11.00
N VAL A 59 -13.32 22.31 -12.13
CA VAL A 59 -13.17 21.56 -13.39
C VAL A 59 -11.91 20.68 -13.32
N SER A 60 -10.81 21.23 -12.80
CA SER A 60 -9.58 20.49 -12.59
C SER A 60 -9.78 19.32 -11.63
N THR A 61 -10.50 19.54 -10.51
CA THR A 61 -10.78 18.49 -9.53
C THR A 61 -11.61 17.40 -10.18
N LEU A 62 -12.71 17.74 -10.85
CA LEU A 62 -13.57 16.76 -11.51
C LEU A 62 -12.81 15.93 -12.55
N ILE A 63 -12.02 16.56 -13.43
CA ILE A 63 -11.22 15.84 -14.44
C ILE A 63 -10.21 14.90 -13.76
N PHE A 64 -9.52 15.38 -12.73
CA PHE A 64 -8.52 14.60 -12.01
C PHE A 64 -9.14 13.41 -11.29
N PHE A 65 -10.22 13.64 -10.54
CA PHE A 65 -10.96 12.58 -9.85
C PHE A 65 -11.53 11.55 -10.83
N LEU A 66 -12.11 11.97 -11.95
CA LEU A 66 -12.60 11.06 -12.99
C LEU A 66 -11.47 10.23 -13.60
N SER A 67 -10.30 10.84 -13.86
CA SER A 67 -9.14 10.13 -14.41
C SER A 67 -8.61 9.08 -13.44
N ILE A 68 -8.49 9.41 -12.14
CA ILE A 68 -8.11 8.44 -11.11
C ILE A 68 -9.15 7.34 -10.98
N LEU A 69 -10.44 7.68 -10.98
CA LEU A 69 -11.52 6.71 -10.85
C LEU A 69 -11.53 5.70 -12.01
N VAL A 70 -11.37 6.19 -13.25
CA VAL A 70 -11.26 5.33 -14.43
C VAL A 70 -10.03 4.42 -14.31
N GLY A 71 -8.86 4.98 -13.98
CA GLY A 71 -7.66 4.18 -13.78
C GLY A 71 -7.82 3.10 -12.70
N ALA A 72 -8.43 3.46 -11.56
CA ALA A 72 -8.69 2.53 -10.48
C ALA A 72 -9.68 1.43 -10.88
N SER A 73 -10.75 1.77 -11.61
CA SER A 73 -11.75 0.80 -12.07
C SER A 73 -11.24 -0.22 -13.11
N ILE A 74 -10.16 0.10 -13.82
CA ILE A 74 -9.54 -0.80 -14.80
C ILE A 74 -8.57 -1.75 -14.11
N LEU A 75 -7.89 -1.30 -13.06
CA LEU A 75 -6.80 -2.03 -12.43
C LEU A 75 -7.24 -2.87 -11.21
N CYS A 76 -8.26 -2.41 -10.48
CA CYS A 76 -8.88 -3.12 -9.35
C CYS A 76 -10.05 -3.97 -9.82
#